data_AF-A0A151JX45-F1
#
_entry.id   AF-A0A151JX45-F1
#
_cell.length_a   1.000
_cell.length_b   1.000
_cell.length_c   1.000
_cell.angle_alpha   90.00
_cell.angle_beta   90.00
_cell.angle_gamma   90.00
#
_symmetry.space_group_name_H-M   'P 1'
#
loop_
_entity.id
_entity.type
_entity.pdbx_description
1 polymer ?
#
loop_
_entity_poly.entity_id
_entity_poly.type
_entity_poly.pdbx_seq_one_letter_code
_entity_poly.pdbx_strand_id
1 'polypeptide(L)'
;IMAIIIKDYQWRQTDKRIIIYVPLKNRPKNVHLFVMDNYVKISFSPFILELFLWKNVLEEESECTLTDTEAIFSLQKANLAVDWPILEAENISKSEKYHARNQILEKAQKTLENRAKCKKEKLQNLQKEAIKIQINLDTDTLNKIEILRDSHRKAAMQDFEDWRLNAEMPFLQNISGKVQKNRKAYRPPLQWFKDDLDIIQSRETDKKEVEGNQEDKAIIIKELEEELIVEEKSEEGLTVEKNINKNLIVNESIDQTNSKEDTILNENTRKKADVEIKDTTNVSKNFNFAEYSSYSEDSESNEEITSSKSSTNSLVKKKDQKLSQKCYTKTKKQGPDRDLIDRILEGRYPKINQIFDEPTKTVPLPRRNGTINVTFSERAFPTPARESSFIEEQEWLSKQAEARRKTGFVAEDLRPEEQDPQWLKDKGDDFFKAGNYLAAISAYTHGIKISNKMAALYVNRSAAHYALGNYYRCIDDCSKVLELMEPKCESNKVSRARCHARRGAALCKLSAPQHGISELEAALKLDPNNKSIQHDLYAVKQYFNIKE
;
A
#
# COMPACT_ATOMS: atom_id res chain seq x y z
N ILE A 1 -35.14 15.99 29.36
CA ILE A 1 -35.33 14.87 30.32
C ILE A 1 -34.46 15.19 31.53
N MET A 2 -35.03 15.31 32.73
CA MET A 2 -34.23 15.57 33.95
C MET A 2 -33.33 14.36 34.23
N ALA A 3 -32.06 14.61 34.52
CA ALA A 3 -31.12 13.55 34.87
C ALA A 3 -31.40 13.03 36.28
N ILE A 4 -31.38 11.71 36.45
CA ILE A 4 -31.62 11.04 37.73
C ILE A 4 -30.28 10.84 38.43
N ILE A 5 -30.14 11.42 39.62
CA ILE A 5 -28.91 11.29 40.41
C ILE A 5 -28.85 9.89 41.03
N ILE A 6 -27.78 9.15 40.76
CA ILE A 6 -27.49 7.85 41.38
C ILE A 6 -27.03 8.11 42.82
N LYS A 7 -27.60 7.39 43.79
CA LYS A 7 -27.20 7.45 45.21
C LYS A 7 -26.80 6.09 45.78
N ASP A 8 -27.09 5.04 45.05
CA ASP A 8 -26.92 3.63 45.41
C ASP A 8 -25.53 3.08 45.03
N TYR A 9 -24.48 3.91 45.15
CA TYR A 9 -23.10 3.47 44.94
C TYR A 9 -22.51 2.89 46.23
N GLN A 10 -21.62 1.92 46.08
CA GLN A 10 -20.85 1.35 47.19
C GLN A 10 -19.38 1.67 46.99
N TRP A 11 -18.61 1.81 48.07
CA TRP A 11 -17.17 2.01 47.95
C TRP A 11 -16.43 1.26 49.06
N ARG A 12 -15.19 0.90 48.75
CA ARG A 12 -14.22 0.38 49.70
C ARG A 12 -12.88 1.01 49.44
N GLN A 13 -11.98 0.96 50.41
CA GLN A 13 -10.61 1.41 50.23
C GLN A 13 -9.61 0.34 50.65
N THR A 14 -8.44 0.47 50.09
CA THR A 14 -7.19 -0.16 50.50
C THR A 14 -6.19 0.95 50.79
N ASP A 15 -5.01 0.61 51.31
CA ASP A 15 -3.95 1.58 51.59
C ASP A 15 -3.59 2.39 50.34
N LYS A 16 -3.60 1.74 49.17
CA LYS A 16 -3.17 2.34 47.90
C LYS A 16 -4.32 2.83 47.01
N ARG A 17 -5.44 2.09 46.98
CA ARG A 17 -6.52 2.29 45.99
C ARG A 17 -7.88 2.47 46.65
N ILE A 18 -8.74 3.20 45.96
CA ILE A 18 -10.16 3.38 46.29
C ILE A 18 -10.98 2.71 45.21
N ILE A 19 -11.93 1.88 45.62
CA ILE A 19 -12.74 1.09 44.71
C ILE A 19 -14.19 1.52 44.87
N ILE A 20 -14.77 2.07 43.81
CA ILE A 20 -16.16 2.57 43.76
C ILE A 20 -16.96 1.69 42.81
N TYR A 21 -18.04 1.12 43.33
CA TYR A 21 -19.00 0.29 42.62
C TYR A 21 -20.25 1.11 42.31
N VAL A 22 -20.56 1.26 41.03
CA VAL A 22 -21.72 2.01 40.54
C VAL A 22 -22.63 1.08 39.74
N PRO A 23 -23.86 0.79 40.21
CA PRO A 23 -24.77 -0.09 39.47
C PRO A 23 -25.30 0.58 38.19
N LEU A 24 -25.18 -0.14 37.07
CA LEU A 24 -25.67 0.29 35.76
C LEU A 24 -27.09 -0.23 35.54
N LYS A 25 -28.08 0.65 35.75
CA LYS A 25 -29.49 0.32 35.55
C LYS A 25 -29.79 0.14 34.07
N ASN A 26 -30.48 -0.95 33.73
CA ASN A 26 -31.00 -1.25 32.40
C ASN A 26 -29.96 -1.47 31.28
N ARG A 27 -28.74 -1.95 31.60
CA ARG A 27 -27.69 -2.30 30.60
C ARG A 27 -27.50 -1.20 29.53
N PRO A 28 -27.03 -0.01 29.93
CA PRO A 28 -26.92 1.13 29.03
C PRO A 28 -25.92 0.85 27.89
N LYS A 29 -26.32 1.15 26.65
CA LYS A 29 -25.43 1.02 25.48
C LYS A 29 -24.25 2.00 25.52
N ASN A 30 -24.49 3.21 26.02
CA ASN A 30 -23.50 4.29 26.07
C ASN A 30 -23.31 4.75 27.52
N VAL A 31 -22.08 4.57 28.02
CA VAL A 31 -21.65 5.03 29.35
C VAL A 31 -20.50 6.00 29.14
N HIS A 32 -20.63 7.22 29.68
CA HIS A 32 -19.55 8.19 29.70
C HIS A 32 -18.93 8.22 31.10
N LEU A 33 -17.62 8.05 31.15
CA LEU A 33 -16.82 8.03 32.38
C LEU A 33 -15.82 9.16 32.31
N PHE A 34 -15.65 9.88 33.41
CA PHE A 34 -14.70 10.97 33.53
C PHE A 34 -14.12 10.97 34.93
N VAL A 35 -12.79 10.91 35.02
CA VAL A 35 -12.04 10.93 36.27
C VAL A 35 -10.88 11.90 36.09
N MET A 36 -10.76 12.87 36.98
CA MET A 36 -9.60 13.76 37.00
C MET A 36 -9.41 14.35 38.39
N ASP A 37 -8.18 14.32 38.90
CA ASP A 37 -7.82 14.80 40.24
C ASP A 37 -8.74 14.23 41.33
N ASN A 38 -9.61 15.05 41.91
CA ASN A 38 -10.57 14.69 42.95
C ASN A 38 -12.01 14.63 42.43
N TYR A 39 -12.24 14.50 41.13
CA TYR A 39 -13.57 14.51 40.54
C TYR A 39 -13.83 13.25 39.72
N VAL A 40 -14.94 12.59 40.02
CA VAL A 40 -15.41 11.39 39.32
C VAL A 40 -16.83 11.65 38.83
N LYS A 41 -17.06 11.43 37.55
CA LYS A 41 -18.37 11.53 36.93
C LYS A 41 -18.62 10.32 36.05
N ILE A 42 -19.79 9.73 36.23
CA ILE A 42 -20.32 8.71 35.33
C ILE A 42 -21.72 9.11 34.91
N SER A 43 -21.99 9.04 33.60
CA SER A 43 -23.30 9.39 33.04
C SER A 43 -23.71 8.41 31.97
N PHE A 44 -24.94 7.92 32.08
CA PHE A 44 -25.59 7.04 31.11
C PHE A 44 -27.09 7.36 31.15
N SER A 45 -27.72 7.64 30.01
CA SER A 45 -29.09 8.20 30.00
C SER A 45 -30.11 7.28 30.71
N PRO A 46 -30.97 7.78 31.62
CA PRO A 46 -31.09 9.15 32.16
C PRO A 46 -30.28 9.42 33.45
N PHE A 47 -29.41 8.51 33.88
CA PHE A 47 -28.70 8.55 35.15
C PHE A 47 -27.36 9.30 35.11
N ILE A 48 -27.03 9.95 36.23
CA ILE A 48 -25.76 10.63 36.44
C ILE A 48 -25.29 10.44 37.88
N LEU A 49 -24.00 10.21 38.07
CA LEU A 49 -23.32 10.27 39.35
C LEU A 49 -22.17 11.26 39.23
N GLU A 50 -22.05 12.14 40.21
CA GLU A 50 -21.01 13.16 40.29
C GLU A 50 -20.46 13.15 41.73
N LEU A 51 -19.19 12.80 41.88
CA LEU A 51 -18.51 12.67 43.17
C LEU A 51 -17.31 13.63 43.21
N PHE A 52 -17.24 14.43 44.28
CA PHE A 52 -16.08 15.24 44.62
C PHE A 52 -15.33 14.52 45.73
N LEU A 53 -14.30 13.79 45.35
CA LEU A 53 -13.47 12.96 46.22
C LEU A 53 -12.77 13.79 47.30
N TRP A 54 -12.51 13.16 48.44
CA TRP A 54 -11.83 13.80 49.58
C TRP A 54 -10.41 14.31 49.24
N LYS A 55 -9.67 13.56 48.42
CA LYS A 55 -8.33 13.93 47.93
C LYS A 55 -8.13 13.57 46.46
N ASN A 56 -7.03 14.04 45.90
CA ASN A 56 -6.67 13.78 44.51
C ASN A 56 -6.26 12.32 44.28
N VAL A 57 -6.58 11.86 43.08
CA VAL A 57 -6.28 10.54 42.52
C VAL A 57 -5.36 10.71 41.32
N LEU A 58 -4.48 9.73 41.09
CA LEU A 58 -3.60 9.68 39.92
C LEU A 58 -4.34 9.04 38.74
N GLU A 59 -4.60 9.81 37.68
CA GLU A 59 -5.32 9.34 36.48
C GLU A 59 -4.58 8.19 35.77
N GLU A 60 -3.26 8.30 35.64
CA GLU A 60 -2.44 7.38 34.83
C GLU A 60 -2.34 5.97 35.41
N GLU A 61 -2.50 5.83 36.73
CA GLU A 61 -2.46 4.56 37.46
C GLU A 61 -3.86 4.07 37.88
N SER A 62 -4.90 4.82 37.54
CA SER A 62 -6.29 4.47 37.84
C SER A 62 -6.92 3.68 36.71
N GLU A 63 -7.71 2.69 37.07
CA GLU A 63 -8.35 1.78 36.13
C GLU A 63 -9.87 1.83 36.33
N CYS A 64 -10.62 1.65 35.26
CA CYS A 64 -12.07 1.48 35.34
C CYS A 64 -12.48 0.25 34.54
N THR A 65 -13.21 -0.65 35.18
CA THR A 65 -13.78 -1.83 34.53
C THR A 65 -15.29 -1.65 34.40
N LEU A 66 -15.79 -1.80 33.17
CA LEU A 66 -17.20 -1.68 32.84
C LEU A 66 -17.76 -3.08 32.58
N THR A 67 -18.71 -3.50 33.40
CA THR A 67 -19.46 -4.76 33.20
C THR A 67 -20.89 -4.43 32.74
N ASP A 68 -21.65 -5.44 32.30
CA ASP A 68 -23.05 -5.25 31.88
C ASP A 68 -23.95 -4.70 33.00
N THR A 69 -23.58 -4.97 34.25
CA THR A 69 -24.40 -4.67 35.43
C THR A 69 -23.83 -3.55 36.30
N GLU A 70 -22.52 -3.35 36.30
CA GLU A 70 -21.82 -2.43 37.21
C GLU A 70 -20.59 -1.77 36.57
N ALA A 71 -20.31 -0.52 36.95
CA ALA A 71 -19.04 0.16 36.67
C ALA A 71 -18.20 0.17 37.95
N ILE A 72 -16.97 -0.34 37.86
CA ILE A 72 -16.04 -0.45 38.98
C ILE A 72 -14.84 0.46 38.70
N PHE A 73 -14.72 1.54 39.47
CA PHE A 73 -13.57 2.44 39.44
C PHE A 73 -12.53 1.96 40.45
N SER A 74 -11.33 1.62 40.01
CA SER A 74 -10.16 1.32 40.84
C SER A 74 -9.19 2.50 40.76
N LEU A 75 -9.36 3.46 41.67
CA LEU A 75 -8.69 4.74 41.67
C LEU A 75 -7.44 4.73 42.56
N GLN A 76 -6.30 5.16 42.04
CA GLN A 76 -5.05 5.21 42.78
C GLN A 76 -4.92 6.50 43.61
N LYS A 77 -4.76 6.37 44.94
CA LYS A 77 -4.59 7.53 45.83
C LYS A 77 -3.27 8.24 45.48
N ALA A 78 -3.29 9.57 45.36
CA ALA A 78 -2.06 10.35 45.20
C ALA A 78 -1.17 10.31 46.47
N ASN A 79 -1.80 10.18 47.65
CA ASN A 79 -1.10 10.02 48.93
C ASN A 79 -1.40 8.63 49.50
N LEU A 80 -0.40 7.74 49.43
CA LEU A 80 -0.51 6.30 49.76
C LEU A 80 -0.66 5.98 51.25
N ALA A 81 -0.38 6.94 52.14
CA ALA A 81 -0.31 6.69 53.59
C ALA A 81 -1.52 7.22 54.38
N VAL A 82 -2.57 7.67 53.69
CA VAL A 82 -3.74 8.29 54.35
C VAL A 82 -5.00 7.52 54.01
N ASP A 83 -5.65 6.98 55.05
CA ASP A 83 -6.99 6.44 54.95
C ASP A 83 -8.00 7.56 54.83
N TRP A 84 -8.98 7.36 53.95
CA TRP A 84 -10.03 8.33 53.69
C TRP A 84 -11.15 8.06 54.68
N PRO A 85 -11.46 8.96 55.61
CA PRO A 85 -12.57 8.75 56.53
C PRO A 85 -13.91 8.74 55.79
N ILE A 86 -14.01 9.49 54.68
CA ILE A 86 -15.20 9.67 53.86
C ILE A 86 -14.76 9.72 52.39
N LEU A 87 -15.61 9.23 51.48
CA LEU A 87 -15.34 9.25 50.04
C LEU A 87 -15.45 10.67 49.46
N GLU A 88 -16.53 11.38 49.78
CA GLU A 88 -16.79 12.75 49.31
C GLU A 88 -16.25 13.79 50.31
N ALA A 89 -15.79 14.93 49.81
CA ALA A 89 -15.41 16.06 50.64
C ALA A 89 -16.66 16.72 51.29
N GLU A 90 -16.63 16.89 52.61
CA GLU A 90 -17.75 17.44 53.39
C GLU A 90 -17.93 18.96 53.23
N ASN A 91 -19.17 19.44 53.39
CA ASN A 91 -19.55 20.86 53.52
C ASN A 91 -19.20 21.80 52.35
N ILE A 92 -19.12 21.29 51.12
CA ILE A 92 -18.90 22.15 49.94
C ILE A 92 -20.23 22.77 49.47
N SER A 93 -20.27 24.11 49.38
CA SER A 93 -21.41 24.84 48.83
C SER A 93 -21.65 24.53 47.35
N LYS A 94 -22.88 24.72 46.87
CA LYS A 94 -23.23 24.48 45.45
C LYS A 94 -22.39 25.33 44.49
N SER A 95 -22.02 26.55 44.90
CA SER A 95 -21.17 27.45 44.11
C SER A 95 -19.74 26.93 43.99
N GLU A 96 -19.16 26.47 45.09
CA GLU A 96 -17.81 25.89 45.10
C GLU A 96 -17.73 24.62 44.26
N LYS A 97 -18.73 23.73 44.33
CA LYS A 97 -18.82 22.54 43.45
C LYS A 97 -18.84 22.94 41.97
N TYR A 98 -19.56 24.01 41.62
CA TYR A 98 -19.62 24.52 40.25
C TYR A 98 -18.26 25.07 39.79
N HIS A 99 -17.59 25.88 40.62
CA HIS A 99 -16.27 26.43 40.31
C HIS A 99 -15.21 25.33 40.19
N ALA A 100 -15.15 24.39 41.13
CA ALA A 100 -14.23 23.26 41.10
C ALA A 100 -14.43 22.41 39.84
N ARG A 101 -15.68 22.10 39.48
CA ARG A 101 -16.00 21.35 38.26
C ARG A 101 -15.47 22.05 37.02
N ASN A 102 -15.72 23.35 36.88
CA ASN A 102 -15.29 24.09 35.70
C ASN A 102 -13.76 24.18 35.60
N GLN A 103 -13.07 24.35 36.74
CA GLN A 103 -11.61 24.35 36.79
C GLN A 103 -11.02 22.98 36.36
N ILE A 104 -11.62 21.88 36.82
CA ILE A 104 -11.19 20.53 36.45
C ILE A 104 -11.45 20.26 34.96
N LEU A 105 -12.61 20.68 34.44
CA LEU A 105 -12.91 20.56 33.01
C LEU A 105 -11.93 21.36 32.14
N GLU A 106 -11.58 22.58 32.54
CA GLU A 106 -10.58 23.40 31.85
C GLU A 106 -9.19 22.75 31.89
N LYS A 107 -8.81 22.20 33.05
CA LYS A 107 -7.56 21.44 33.20
C LYS A 107 -7.54 20.20 32.31
N ALA A 108 -8.64 19.45 32.26
CA ALA A 108 -8.79 18.28 31.40
C ALA A 108 -8.60 18.64 29.93
N GLN A 109 -9.23 19.73 29.48
CA GLN A 109 -9.08 20.21 28.13
C GLN A 109 -7.62 20.56 27.80
N LYS A 110 -6.94 21.30 28.68
CA LYS A 110 -5.52 21.64 28.50
C LYS A 110 -4.63 20.39 28.44
N THR A 111 -4.86 19.40 29.30
CA THR A 111 -4.10 18.14 29.28
C THR A 111 -4.34 17.36 27.98
N LEU A 112 -5.58 17.30 27.49
CA LEU A 112 -5.91 16.65 26.22
C LEU A 112 -5.27 17.36 25.02
N GLU A 113 -5.31 18.70 24.98
CA GLU A 113 -4.65 19.50 23.94
C GLU A 113 -3.13 19.28 23.94
N ASN A 114 -2.50 19.27 25.12
CA ASN A 114 -1.07 19.00 25.27
C ASN A 114 -0.71 17.57 24.82
N ARG A 115 -1.51 16.56 25.22
CA ARG A 115 -1.32 15.16 24.77
C ARG A 115 -1.47 15.05 23.24
N ALA A 116 -2.43 15.74 22.64
CA ALA A 116 -2.62 15.76 21.19
C ALA A 116 -1.45 16.44 20.46
N LYS A 117 -0.95 17.56 21.00
CA LYS A 117 0.22 18.26 20.47
C LYS A 117 1.48 17.39 20.51
N CYS A 118 1.76 16.76 21.66
CA CYS A 118 2.90 15.86 21.83
C CYS A 118 2.84 14.66 20.86
N LYS A 119 1.66 14.05 20.66
CA LYS A 119 1.48 12.97 19.68
C LYS A 119 1.77 13.44 18.25
N LYS A 120 1.32 14.65 17.88
CA LYS A 120 1.57 15.23 16.56
C LYS A 120 3.06 15.50 16.35
N GLU A 121 3.75 16.04 17.35
CA GLU A 121 5.21 16.27 17.29
C GLU A 121 5.99 14.95 17.17
N LYS A 122 5.62 13.92 17.95
CA LYS A 122 6.24 12.59 17.84
C LYS A 122 6.05 11.98 16.45
N LEU A 123 4.85 12.08 15.88
CA LEU A 123 4.57 11.60 14.52
C LEU A 123 5.41 12.36 13.48
N GLN A 124 5.51 13.68 13.60
CA GLN A 124 6.33 14.50 12.69
C GLN A 124 7.81 14.15 12.78
N ASN A 125 8.33 13.86 13.97
CA ASN A 125 9.73 13.45 14.15
C ASN A 125 9.98 12.09 13.51
N LEU A 126 9.11 11.10 13.74
CA LEU A 126 9.21 9.79 13.09
C LEU A 126 9.15 9.89 11.56
N GLN A 127 8.30 10.77 11.02
CA GLN A 127 8.24 11.03 9.58
C GLN A 127 9.55 11.63 9.04
N LYS A 128 10.15 12.59 9.76
CA LYS A 128 11.44 13.19 9.37
C LYS A 128 12.56 12.16 9.40
N GLU A 129 12.59 11.30 10.41
CA GLU A 129 13.57 10.22 10.53
C GLU A 129 13.42 9.22 9.38
N ALA A 130 12.19 8.80 9.06
CA ALA A 130 11.93 7.93 7.92
C ALA A 130 12.40 8.54 6.59
N ILE A 131 12.12 9.83 6.35
CA ILE A 131 12.59 10.53 5.16
C ILE A 131 14.13 10.60 5.12
N LYS A 132 14.77 10.88 6.26
CA LYS A 132 16.24 10.93 6.35
C LYS A 132 16.87 9.58 6.01
N ILE A 133 16.30 8.49 6.52
CA ILE A 133 16.73 7.12 6.19
C ILE A 133 16.58 6.87 4.70
N GLN A 134 15.44 7.23 4.11
CA GLN A 134 15.21 7.06 2.67
C GLN A 134 16.23 7.84 1.82
N ILE A 135 16.48 9.11 2.15
CA ILE A 135 17.48 9.93 1.45
C ILE A 135 18.85 9.28 1.51
N ASN A 136 19.26 8.76 2.66
CA ASN A 136 20.55 8.10 2.81
C ASN A 136 20.66 6.85 1.92
N LEU A 137 19.62 6.01 1.90
CA LEU A 137 19.56 4.84 1.01
C LEU A 137 19.67 5.27 -0.46
N ASP A 138 18.90 6.27 -0.87
CA ASP A 138 18.93 6.79 -2.24
C ASP A 138 20.32 7.35 -2.60
N THR A 139 20.97 8.09 -1.69
CA THR A 139 22.33 8.59 -1.93
C THR A 139 23.35 7.48 -2.07
N ASP A 140 23.25 6.41 -1.27
CA ASP A 140 24.15 5.26 -1.39
C ASP A 140 23.95 4.55 -2.73
N THR A 141 22.70 4.39 -3.18
CA THR A 141 22.42 3.82 -4.50
C THR A 141 22.97 4.68 -5.64
N LEU A 142 22.83 6.01 -5.56
CA LEU A 142 23.35 6.94 -6.56
C LEU A 142 24.88 6.90 -6.61
N ASN A 143 25.54 6.85 -5.45
CA ASN A 143 27.00 6.71 -5.36
C ASN A 143 27.48 5.40 -6.00
N LYS A 144 26.78 4.27 -5.76
CA LYS A 144 27.07 2.99 -6.42
C LYS A 144 26.96 3.09 -7.95
N ILE A 145 25.87 3.69 -8.45
CA ILE A 145 25.66 3.89 -9.89
C ILE A 145 26.75 4.79 -10.49
N GLU A 146 27.16 5.84 -9.79
CA GLU A 146 28.21 6.74 -10.26
C GLU A 146 29.56 6.04 -10.37
N ILE A 147 29.93 5.22 -9.37
CA ILE A 147 31.14 4.39 -9.40
C ILE A 147 31.14 3.46 -10.62
N LEU A 148 30.01 2.78 -10.89
CA LEU A 148 29.86 1.90 -12.06
C LEU A 148 29.93 2.65 -13.39
N ARG A 149 29.30 3.84 -13.47
CA ARG A 149 29.36 4.66 -14.69
C ARG A 149 30.77 5.14 -14.98
N ASP A 150 31.51 5.51 -13.93
CA ASP A 150 32.90 5.95 -14.06
C ASP A 150 33.84 4.79 -14.39
N SER A 151 33.59 3.57 -13.90
CA SER A 151 34.36 2.39 -14.30
C SER A 151 34.15 2.06 -15.78
N HIS A 152 32.90 2.05 -16.26
CA HIS A 152 32.58 1.85 -17.67
C HIS A 152 33.21 2.94 -18.57
N ARG A 153 33.18 4.20 -18.13
CA ARG A 153 33.82 5.30 -18.87
C ARG A 153 35.32 5.09 -19.00
N LYS A 154 35.99 4.67 -17.91
CA LYS A 154 37.43 4.38 -17.93
C LYS A 154 37.77 3.21 -18.85
N ALA A 155 37.01 2.12 -18.79
CA ALA A 155 37.19 0.97 -19.67
C ALA A 155 37.05 1.38 -21.15
N ALA A 156 36.00 2.10 -21.51
CA ALA A 156 35.81 2.58 -22.88
C ALA A 156 36.92 3.55 -23.34
N MET A 157 37.45 4.39 -22.45
CA MET A 157 38.60 5.24 -22.76
C MET A 157 39.87 4.41 -23.00
N GLN A 158 40.08 3.36 -22.21
CA GLN A 158 41.22 2.47 -22.34
C GLN A 158 41.14 1.66 -23.63
N ASP A 159 39.97 1.10 -23.97
CA ASP A 159 39.72 0.43 -25.26
C ASP A 159 40.01 1.35 -26.45
N PHE A 160 39.65 2.64 -26.33
CA PHE A 160 39.94 3.64 -27.35
C PHE A 160 41.46 3.92 -27.47
N GLU A 161 42.17 4.01 -26.34
CA GLU A 161 43.63 4.18 -26.35
C GLU A 161 44.34 2.95 -26.91
N ASP A 162 43.90 1.74 -26.56
CA ASP A 162 44.42 0.48 -27.08
C ASP A 162 44.16 0.36 -28.59
N TRP A 163 42.97 0.73 -29.06
CA TRP A 163 42.67 0.81 -30.49
C TRP A 163 43.60 1.81 -31.19
N ARG A 164 43.81 3.00 -30.61
CA ARG A 164 44.72 4.01 -31.18
C ARG A 164 46.15 3.47 -31.27
N LEU A 165 46.66 2.84 -30.22
CA LEU A 165 48.01 2.28 -30.19
C LEU A 165 48.17 1.17 -31.24
N ASN A 166 47.15 0.32 -31.39
CA ASN A 166 47.13 -0.74 -32.40
C ASN A 166 46.96 -0.19 -33.83
N ALA A 167 46.29 0.95 -34.01
CA ALA A 167 46.11 1.61 -35.31
C ALA A 167 47.34 2.45 -35.74
N GLU A 168 48.15 2.93 -34.79
CA GLU A 168 49.32 3.80 -35.05
C GLU A 168 50.59 3.04 -35.48
N MET A 169 50.58 1.71 -35.62
CA MET A 169 51.70 0.93 -36.17
C MET A 169 51.24 0.02 -37.31
N PRO A 170 51.78 0.07 -38.57
CA PRO A 170 52.77 0.96 -39.17
C PRO A 170 52.24 1.66 -40.46
N PHE A 171 52.07 2.99 -40.43
CA PHE A 171 51.94 3.76 -41.69
C PHE A 171 52.82 5.01 -41.75
N LEU A 172 53.42 5.43 -40.62
CA LEU A 172 54.11 6.72 -40.54
C LEU A 172 55.42 6.61 -39.76
N GLN A 173 56.37 5.79 -40.23
CA GLN A 173 57.74 5.83 -39.73
C GLN A 173 58.57 7.00 -40.30
N ASN A 174 58.11 7.70 -41.34
CA ASN A 174 58.93 8.68 -42.08
C ASN A 174 58.22 10.00 -42.44
N ILE A 175 57.46 10.63 -41.53
CA ILE A 175 56.99 12.01 -41.76
C ILE A 175 57.27 12.90 -40.54
N SER A 176 58.25 13.78 -40.69
CA SER A 176 58.51 14.92 -39.79
C SER A 176 57.42 15.97 -40.00
N GLY A 177 56.39 15.97 -39.16
CA GLY A 177 55.36 17.01 -39.13
C GLY A 177 55.05 17.46 -37.69
N LYS A 178 54.95 18.78 -37.47
CA LYS A 178 54.64 19.35 -36.15
C LYS A 178 53.26 18.89 -35.66
N VAL A 179 53.24 18.16 -34.56
CA VAL A 179 52.03 17.68 -33.87
C VAL A 179 51.17 18.87 -33.44
N GLN A 180 49.91 18.88 -33.89
CA GLN A 180 48.96 19.94 -33.59
C GLN A 180 48.44 19.80 -32.14
N LYS A 181 48.79 20.76 -31.27
CA LYS A 181 48.42 20.78 -29.83
C LYS A 181 46.97 21.21 -29.56
N ASN A 182 46.00 20.70 -30.32
CA ASN A 182 44.59 21.01 -30.09
C ASN A 182 43.86 19.84 -29.43
N ARG A 183 44.14 19.57 -28.16
CA ARG A 183 43.26 18.75 -27.32
C ARG A 183 43.16 19.36 -25.93
N LYS A 184 41.94 19.70 -25.51
CA LYS A 184 41.64 20.01 -24.10
C LYS A 184 42.00 18.75 -23.29
N ALA A 185 43.02 18.82 -22.45
CA ALA A 185 43.36 17.73 -21.55
C ALA A 185 42.18 17.44 -20.62
N TYR A 186 41.88 16.15 -20.41
CA TYR A 186 40.91 15.71 -19.41
C TYR A 186 41.29 16.28 -18.05
N ARG A 187 40.36 17.00 -17.41
CA ARG A 187 40.50 17.40 -16.00
C ARG A 187 39.89 16.29 -15.13
N PRO A 188 40.59 15.83 -14.09
CA PRO A 188 40.02 14.87 -13.15
C PRO A 188 38.70 15.38 -12.55
N PRO A 189 37.76 14.48 -12.21
CA PRO A 189 36.54 14.88 -11.53
C PRO A 189 36.87 15.50 -10.16
N LEU A 190 36.13 16.55 -9.82
CA LEU A 190 36.24 17.27 -8.55
C LEU A 190 35.69 16.40 -7.42
N GLN A 191 36.47 16.26 -6.35
CA GLN A 191 36.01 15.59 -5.14
C GLN A 191 35.32 16.64 -4.26
N TRP A 192 34.05 16.38 -3.94
CA TRP A 192 33.26 17.23 -3.06
C TRP A 192 33.40 16.75 -1.62
N PHE A 193 33.66 17.67 -0.70
CA PHE A 193 33.75 17.36 0.72
C PHE A 193 33.16 18.51 1.53
N LYS A 194 32.84 18.25 2.79
CA LYS A 194 32.40 19.28 3.71
C LYS A 194 33.53 19.62 4.67
N ASP A 195 33.79 20.91 4.86
CA ASP A 195 34.79 21.38 5.81
C ASP A 195 34.29 21.23 7.26
N ASP A 196 35.14 21.54 8.24
CA ASP A 196 34.82 21.52 9.68
C ASP A 196 33.65 22.45 10.09
N LEU A 197 33.20 23.30 9.16
CA LEU A 197 32.04 24.20 9.29
C LEU A 197 30.80 23.71 8.52
N ASP A 198 30.81 22.46 8.03
CA ASP A 198 29.70 21.77 7.35
C ASP A 198 29.28 22.41 6.00
N ILE A 199 30.17 23.21 5.40
CA ILE A 199 29.99 23.87 4.10
C ILE A 199 30.62 23.01 2.99
N ILE A 200 29.89 22.81 1.89
CA ILE A 200 30.32 21.97 0.76
C ILE A 200 31.38 22.71 -0.08
N GLN A 201 32.58 22.15 -0.18
CA GLN A 201 33.69 22.61 -1.03
C GLN A 201 34.12 21.52 -2.03
N SER A 202 34.90 21.92 -3.04
CA SER A 202 35.41 21.01 -4.08
C SER A 202 36.93 21.16 -4.26
N ARG A 203 37.64 20.04 -4.41
CA ARG A 203 39.08 19.99 -4.73
C ARG A 203 39.36 19.11 -5.95
N GLU A 204 40.36 19.45 -6.75
CA GLU A 204 40.85 18.59 -7.84
C GLU A 204 41.58 17.37 -7.24
N THR A 205 41.40 16.19 -7.84
CA THR A 205 42.00 14.93 -7.34
C THR A 205 43.45 14.79 -7.81
N ASP A 206 44.39 14.66 -6.86
CA ASP A 206 45.82 14.51 -7.16
C ASP A 206 46.16 13.10 -7.67
N LYS A 207 47.00 13.02 -8.71
CA LYS A 207 47.34 11.76 -9.41
C LYS A 207 47.89 10.66 -8.50
N LYS A 208 48.53 11.01 -7.38
CA LYS A 208 49.08 10.04 -6.41
C LYS A 208 48.03 9.42 -5.48
N GLU A 209 46.89 10.07 -5.24
CA GLU A 209 45.77 9.51 -4.46
C GLU A 209 44.91 8.55 -5.30
N VAL A 210 44.99 8.64 -6.63
CA VAL A 210 44.20 7.81 -7.57
C VAL A 210 44.76 6.40 -7.69
N GLU A 211 46.09 6.24 -7.71
CA GLU A 211 46.74 4.93 -7.85
C GLU A 211 46.60 4.08 -6.58
N GLY A 212 46.67 4.68 -5.38
CA GLY A 212 46.45 3.95 -4.11
C GLY A 212 44.99 3.52 -3.89
N ASN A 213 44.02 4.30 -4.36
CA ASN A 213 42.59 3.97 -4.25
C ASN A 213 42.08 3.04 -5.37
N GLN A 214 42.89 2.75 -6.40
CA GLN A 214 42.47 1.93 -7.54
C GLN A 214 42.38 0.44 -7.18
N GLU A 215 43.28 -0.07 -6.32
CA GLU A 215 43.22 -1.45 -5.85
C GLU A 215 42.01 -1.67 -4.93
N ASP A 216 41.79 -0.78 -3.96
CA ASP A 216 40.63 -0.84 -3.05
C ASP A 216 39.29 -0.68 -3.79
N LYS A 217 39.22 0.23 -4.79
CA LYS A 217 38.02 0.39 -5.62
C LYS A 217 37.79 -0.79 -6.57
N ALA A 218 38.85 -1.44 -7.07
CA ALA A 218 38.72 -2.62 -7.90
C ALA A 218 38.23 -3.85 -7.10
N ILE A 219 38.62 -3.95 -5.82
CA ILE A 219 38.08 -4.96 -4.90
C ILE A 219 36.60 -4.70 -4.63
N ILE A 220 36.21 -3.46 -4.32
CA ILE A 220 34.80 -3.08 -4.09
C ILE A 220 33.94 -3.28 -5.34
N ILE A 221 34.46 -2.99 -6.54
CA ILE A 221 33.74 -3.22 -7.80
C ILE A 221 33.54 -4.72 -8.05
N LYS A 222 34.55 -5.55 -7.76
CA LYS A 222 34.40 -7.01 -7.84
C LYS A 222 33.40 -7.56 -6.83
N GLU A 223 33.42 -7.06 -5.59
CA GLU A 223 32.41 -7.41 -4.56
C GLU A 223 31.00 -6.97 -4.98
N LEU A 224 30.83 -5.77 -5.56
CA LEU A 224 29.53 -5.27 -6.05
C LEU A 224 29.04 -6.01 -7.30
N GLU A 225 29.93 -6.41 -8.20
CA GLU A 225 29.61 -7.27 -9.35
C GLU A 225 29.21 -8.68 -8.88
N GLU A 226 29.87 -9.23 -7.85
CA GLU A 226 29.48 -10.49 -7.22
C GLU A 226 28.14 -10.39 -6.46
N GLU A 227 27.86 -9.30 -5.74
CA GLU A 227 26.56 -9.06 -5.10
C GLU A 227 25.41 -8.94 -6.10
N LEU A 228 25.61 -8.24 -7.24
CA LEU A 228 24.62 -8.16 -8.33
C LEU A 228 24.35 -9.53 -8.99
N ILE A 229 25.37 -10.38 -9.13
CA ILE A 229 25.24 -11.74 -9.66
C ILE A 229 24.54 -12.67 -8.64
N VAL A 230 24.67 -12.40 -7.34
CA VAL A 230 23.96 -13.13 -6.27
C VAL A 230 22.51 -12.68 -6.17
N GLU A 231 22.20 -11.39 -6.35
CA GLU A 231 20.82 -10.89 -6.39
C GLU A 231 20.04 -11.43 -7.60
N GLU A 232 20.63 -11.44 -8.82
CA GLU A 232 19.99 -12.04 -10.01
C GLU A 232 19.75 -13.55 -9.87
N LYS A 233 20.59 -14.28 -9.13
CA LYS A 233 20.39 -15.71 -8.85
C LYS A 233 19.41 -15.97 -7.69
N SER A 234 19.25 -15.02 -6.79
CA SER A 234 18.30 -15.10 -5.67
C SER A 234 16.86 -14.82 -6.11
N GLU A 235 16.64 -14.03 -7.17
CA GLU A 235 15.29 -13.78 -7.71
C GLU A 235 14.63 -15.03 -8.34
N GLU A 236 15.41 -16.00 -8.80
CA GLU A 236 14.90 -17.32 -9.24
C GLU A 236 14.67 -18.31 -8.07
N GLY A 237 15.13 -17.98 -6.84
CA GLY A 237 14.95 -18.77 -5.62
C GLY A 237 13.99 -18.18 -4.57
N LEU A 238 13.60 -16.91 -4.69
CA LEU A 238 12.85 -16.15 -3.68
C LEU A 238 11.31 -16.23 -3.80
N THR A 239 10.78 -17.39 -4.19
CA THR A 239 9.35 -17.72 -3.97
C THR A 239 9.11 -18.56 -2.71
N VAL A 240 10.16 -19.01 -2.01
CA VAL A 240 10.01 -19.91 -0.84
C VAL A 240 10.45 -19.29 0.49
N GLU A 241 11.28 -18.23 0.52
CA GLU A 241 11.80 -17.65 1.77
C GLU A 241 11.09 -16.37 2.26
N LYS A 242 10.09 -15.85 1.53
CA LYS A 242 9.26 -14.71 2.00
C LYS A 242 8.25 -15.06 3.10
N ASN A 243 8.28 -16.28 3.65
CA ASN A 243 7.37 -16.73 4.71
C ASN A 243 8.00 -16.91 6.11
N ILE A 244 9.28 -16.56 6.31
CA ILE A 244 9.93 -16.70 7.64
C ILE A 244 10.13 -15.35 8.35
N ASN A 245 10.18 -14.22 7.63
CA ASN A 245 10.35 -12.89 8.23
C ASN A 245 9.04 -12.13 8.50
N LYS A 246 8.05 -12.82 9.07
CA LYS A 246 6.90 -12.18 9.75
C LYS A 246 6.83 -12.47 11.25
N ASN A 247 7.78 -13.22 11.81
CA ASN A 247 7.78 -13.63 13.22
C ASN A 247 9.04 -13.21 14.02
N LEU A 248 9.78 -12.19 13.58
CA LEU A 248 10.97 -11.68 14.28
C LEU A 248 10.90 -10.15 14.47
N ILE A 249 9.81 -9.67 15.08
CA ILE A 249 9.77 -8.41 15.84
C ILE A 249 8.90 -8.64 17.08
N VAL A 250 9.24 -9.63 17.90
CA VAL A 250 8.84 -9.69 19.32
C VAL A 250 9.93 -10.52 20.00
N ASN A 251 10.95 -9.86 20.54
CA ASN A 251 11.64 -10.15 21.80
C ASN A 251 13.06 -9.57 21.83
N GLU A 252 13.48 -9.19 23.04
CA GLU A 252 14.79 -8.68 23.48
C GLU A 252 14.96 -7.14 23.35
N SER A 253 15.13 -6.34 24.41
CA SER A 253 15.39 -6.66 25.83
C SER A 253 14.96 -5.53 26.76
N ILE A 254 14.35 -5.95 27.87
CA ILE A 254 14.34 -5.25 29.14
C ILE A 254 15.69 -5.57 29.82
N ASP A 255 16.50 -4.55 30.09
CA ASP A 255 17.57 -4.59 31.11
C ASP A 255 17.08 -3.77 32.32
N GLN A 256 16.65 -4.43 33.39
CA GLN A 256 17.43 -4.75 34.59
C GLN A 256 17.96 -3.53 35.35
N THR A 257 17.31 -3.21 36.47
CA THR A 257 18.04 -2.93 37.73
C THR A 257 17.37 -3.66 38.89
N ASN A 258 18.25 -4.28 39.70
CA ASN A 258 18.02 -5.20 40.80
C ASN A 258 17.26 -4.59 41.99
N SER A 259 16.48 -5.41 42.73
CA SER A 259 16.93 -5.92 44.04
C SER A 259 15.87 -6.78 44.77
N LYS A 260 16.28 -8.02 45.06
CA LYS A 260 16.16 -8.77 46.33
C LYS A 260 14.79 -9.30 46.80
N GLU A 261 14.66 -10.64 46.81
CA GLU A 261 14.66 -11.52 48.01
C GLU A 261 13.23 -11.53 48.62
N ASP A 262 12.54 -12.60 48.94
CA ASP A 262 12.78 -14.02 49.24
C ASP A 262 11.34 -14.55 49.53
N THR A 263 10.81 -15.71 49.15
CA THR A 263 11.03 -17.04 49.74
C THR A 263 9.85 -17.97 49.38
N ILE A 264 10.19 -19.21 49.00
CA ILE A 264 9.61 -20.50 49.47
C ILE A 264 8.23 -20.98 48.97
N LEU A 265 8.31 -22.08 48.17
CA LEU A 265 7.54 -23.36 48.14
C LEU A 265 5.99 -23.31 48.20
N ASN A 266 5.22 -24.11 47.45
CA ASN A 266 5.41 -25.52 47.13
C ASN A 266 4.43 -26.01 46.03
N GLU A 267 4.78 -27.14 45.45
CA GLU A 267 4.13 -27.92 44.40
C GLU A 267 2.73 -28.49 44.77
N ASN A 268 1.82 -28.62 43.80
CA ASN A 268 1.42 -29.94 43.24
C ASN A 268 0.12 -29.91 42.40
N THR A 269 0.26 -30.32 41.14
CA THR A 269 -0.57 -31.23 40.33
C THR A 269 -2.07 -31.44 40.66
N ARG A 270 -2.96 -31.32 39.67
CA ARG A 270 -3.67 -32.45 38.99
C ARG A 270 -4.87 -32.03 38.13
N LYS A 271 -4.86 -32.56 36.90
CA LYS A 271 -5.94 -33.24 36.14
C LYS A 271 -7.14 -32.45 35.59
N LYS A 272 -7.18 -32.43 34.25
CA LYS A 272 -8.26 -32.86 33.33
C LYS A 272 -9.64 -33.12 33.94
N ALA A 273 -10.65 -32.47 33.35
CA ALA A 273 -11.91 -33.10 32.98
C ALA A 273 -12.54 -32.36 31.79
N ASP A 274 -12.61 -33.04 30.65
CA ASP A 274 -13.63 -32.80 29.62
C ASP A 274 -15.01 -33.21 30.17
N VAL A 275 -16.10 -32.69 29.58
CA VAL A 275 -17.31 -33.43 29.11
C VAL A 275 -18.61 -32.59 29.20
N GLU A 276 -19.30 -32.56 28.04
CA GLU A 276 -20.75 -32.37 27.75
C GLU A 276 -21.41 -31.00 27.96
N ILE A 277 -21.83 -30.30 26.89
CA ILE A 277 -23.02 -30.49 26.01
C ILE A 277 -24.35 -30.46 26.78
N LYS A 278 -25.15 -29.42 26.52
CA LYS A 278 -26.59 -29.52 26.14
C LYS A 278 -27.19 -28.12 25.89
N ASP A 279 -27.28 -27.76 24.61
CA ASP A 279 -28.25 -26.80 24.11
C ASP A 279 -29.58 -27.52 23.88
N THR A 280 -30.67 -26.97 24.41
CA THR A 280 -32.03 -27.22 23.89
C THR A 280 -32.92 -25.99 23.99
N THR A 281 -33.22 -25.44 22.80
CA THR A 281 -34.55 -25.11 22.23
C THR A 281 -35.37 -23.91 22.70
N ASN A 282 -35.55 -22.99 21.73
CA ASN A 282 -36.80 -22.48 21.12
C ASN A 282 -37.86 -21.80 22.00
N VAL A 283 -38.26 -20.58 21.59
CA VAL A 283 -39.66 -20.29 21.17
C VAL A 283 -39.66 -19.17 20.10
N SER A 284 -40.41 -19.46 19.05
CA SER A 284 -40.80 -18.70 17.86
C SER A 284 -41.69 -17.48 18.14
N LYS A 285 -41.72 -16.53 17.20
CA LYS A 285 -42.99 -15.87 16.82
C LYS A 285 -42.97 -15.41 15.37
N ASN A 286 -43.90 -16.00 14.62
CA ASN A 286 -44.30 -15.73 13.25
C ASN A 286 -44.73 -14.28 13.03
N PHE A 287 -44.52 -13.77 11.82
CA PHE A 287 -45.54 -13.02 11.09
C PHE A 287 -45.53 -13.45 9.61
N ASN A 288 -46.67 -13.99 9.17
CA ASN A 288 -47.00 -14.31 7.79
C ASN A 288 -47.69 -13.11 7.13
N PHE A 289 -47.39 -12.87 5.84
CA PHE A 289 -48.36 -12.51 4.80
C PHE A 289 -47.69 -12.70 3.42
N ALA A 290 -47.87 -13.86 2.77
CA ALA A 290 -48.75 -14.09 1.59
C ALA A 290 -48.35 -13.23 0.36
N GLU A 291 -47.54 -13.76 -0.56
CA GLU A 291 -47.91 -14.53 -1.78
C GLU A 291 -48.76 -13.76 -2.81
N TYR A 292 -48.14 -13.50 -3.97
CA TYR A 292 -48.81 -13.63 -5.26
C TYR A 292 -47.81 -14.19 -6.28
N SER A 293 -48.14 -15.37 -6.80
CA SER A 293 -47.44 -16.11 -7.85
C SER A 293 -48.23 -15.96 -9.15
N SER A 294 -47.53 -15.87 -10.28
CA SER A 294 -48.04 -16.42 -11.54
C SER A 294 -46.91 -16.71 -12.53
N TYR A 295 -46.78 -18.00 -12.89
CA TYR A 295 -46.71 -18.60 -14.24
C TYR A 295 -45.91 -17.89 -15.35
N SER A 296 -45.29 -18.53 -16.34
CA SER A 296 -44.76 -19.86 -16.68
C SER A 296 -44.37 -19.76 -18.18
N GLU A 297 -43.61 -20.75 -18.66
CA GLU A 297 -43.44 -21.16 -20.08
C GLU A 297 -42.39 -20.45 -20.96
N ASP A 298 -41.27 -21.17 -21.12
CA ASP A 298 -40.76 -21.79 -22.36
C ASP A 298 -40.61 -20.95 -23.64
N SER A 299 -39.40 -20.96 -24.21
CA SER A 299 -39.17 -21.17 -25.65
C SER A 299 -37.71 -21.46 -25.97
N GLU A 300 -37.54 -22.40 -26.90
CA GLU A 300 -36.33 -23.10 -27.29
C GLU A 300 -35.45 -22.35 -28.32
N SER A 301 -34.18 -22.78 -28.37
CA SER A 301 -33.43 -23.15 -29.58
C SER A 301 -32.56 -22.14 -30.35
N ASN A 302 -31.38 -22.69 -30.67
CA ASN A 302 -30.55 -22.54 -31.87
C ASN A 302 -29.34 -21.57 -31.87
N GLU A 303 -28.17 -22.22 -31.74
CA GLU A 303 -26.98 -22.15 -32.60
C GLU A 303 -26.67 -20.84 -33.34
N GLU A 304 -25.48 -20.29 -33.08
CA GLU A 304 -24.48 -20.14 -34.15
C GLU A 304 -23.07 -19.89 -33.57
N ILE A 305 -22.13 -20.70 -34.05
CA ILE A 305 -20.69 -20.54 -33.86
C ILE A 305 -20.16 -19.75 -35.08
N THR A 306 -19.55 -18.59 -34.86
CA THR A 306 -18.54 -17.98 -35.75
C THR A 306 -17.44 -17.40 -34.86
N SER A 307 -16.34 -18.12 -34.67
CA SER A 307 -15.11 -18.13 -35.48
C SER A 307 -14.17 -16.95 -35.27
N SER A 308 -12.95 -17.33 -34.85
CA SER A 308 -11.64 -16.77 -35.23
C SER A 308 -11.27 -15.37 -34.74
N LYS A 309 -10.32 -15.19 -33.82
CA LYS A 309 -8.87 -15.53 -33.76
C LYS A 309 -7.96 -14.37 -34.18
N SER A 310 -7.09 -14.00 -33.23
CA SER A 310 -5.63 -13.75 -33.42
C SER A 310 -5.27 -12.44 -34.16
N SER A 311 -4.12 -11.77 -34.01
CA SER A 311 -2.77 -12.04 -33.49
C SER A 311 -2.11 -10.66 -33.23
N THR A 312 -1.12 -10.51 -32.34
CA THR A 312 0.33 -10.40 -32.62
C THR A 312 0.92 -9.66 -31.41
N ASN A 313 2.15 -9.80 -30.92
CA ASN A 313 3.33 -10.61 -31.18
C ASN A 313 4.17 -10.50 -29.88
N SER A 314 4.85 -11.55 -29.46
CA SER A 314 6.26 -11.43 -29.10
C SER A 314 6.92 -12.80 -29.03
N LEU A 315 7.90 -12.95 -29.93
CA LEU A 315 8.93 -13.96 -29.86
C LEU A 315 9.76 -13.75 -28.59
N VAL A 316 10.22 -14.83 -27.95
CA VAL A 316 11.63 -15.15 -27.65
C VAL A 316 11.66 -16.40 -26.75
N LYS A 317 12.73 -17.21 -26.92
CA LYS A 317 13.12 -18.46 -26.23
C LYS A 317 12.79 -19.77 -26.96
N LYS A 318 13.70 -20.12 -27.88
CA LYS A 318 14.07 -21.49 -28.27
C LYS A 318 15.48 -21.77 -27.73
N LYS A 319 15.75 -23.05 -27.40
CA LYS A 319 16.91 -23.64 -26.70
C LYS A 319 16.68 -23.57 -25.18
N ASP A 320 16.56 -24.66 -24.42
CA ASP A 320 17.23 -25.95 -24.47
C ASP A 320 16.32 -27.07 -23.92
N GLN A 321 16.38 -28.27 -24.53
CA GLN A 321 16.24 -29.59 -23.90
C GLN A 321 16.18 -30.67 -25.00
N LYS A 322 17.36 -31.01 -25.51
CA LYS A 322 17.65 -32.31 -26.15
C LYS A 322 18.77 -32.93 -25.33
N LEU A 323 18.45 -33.75 -24.34
CA LEU A 323 19.36 -34.74 -23.76
C LEU A 323 18.58 -35.71 -22.86
N SER A 324 18.85 -37.00 -23.05
CA SER A 324 18.20 -38.17 -22.43
C SER A 324 16.79 -38.45 -23.01
N GLN A 325 16.44 -39.62 -23.56
CA GLN A 325 16.94 -40.97 -23.38
C GLN A 325 16.87 -41.74 -24.71
N LYS A 326 18.03 -42.23 -25.16
CA LYS A 326 18.18 -43.39 -26.04
C LYS A 326 18.54 -44.59 -25.14
N CYS A 327 18.24 -45.80 -25.63
CA CYS A 327 18.47 -47.14 -25.04
C CYS A 327 17.29 -47.60 -24.15
N TYR A 328 16.51 -48.65 -24.46
CA TYR A 328 16.85 -49.94 -25.06
C TYR A 328 15.70 -50.47 -25.95
N THR A 329 16.01 -50.94 -27.16
CA THR A 329 15.18 -51.85 -27.95
C THR A 329 15.80 -53.24 -27.88
N LYS A 330 15.15 -54.19 -27.19
CA LYS A 330 15.51 -55.62 -27.25
C LYS A 330 14.55 -56.34 -28.20
N THR A 331 15.09 -56.69 -29.36
CA THR A 331 14.52 -57.61 -30.35
C THR A 331 14.45 -59.04 -29.78
N LYS A 332 13.26 -59.66 -29.79
CA LYS A 332 13.11 -61.11 -29.57
C LYS A 332 13.25 -61.82 -30.91
N LYS A 333 14.37 -62.53 -31.12
CA LYS A 333 14.50 -63.53 -32.18
C LYS A 333 13.69 -64.76 -31.78
N GLN A 334 12.74 -65.18 -32.62
CA GLN A 334 12.07 -66.47 -32.51
C GLN A 334 12.94 -67.51 -33.23
N GLY A 335 13.40 -68.53 -32.49
CA GLY A 335 14.04 -69.71 -33.06
C GLY A 335 13.01 -70.84 -33.25
N PRO A 336 13.23 -71.78 -34.19
CA PRO A 336 12.20 -72.69 -34.70
C PRO A 336 11.84 -73.86 -33.76
N ASP A 337 12.36 -73.89 -32.52
CA ASP A 337 12.22 -75.03 -31.60
C ASP A 337 11.03 -74.95 -30.63
N ARG A 338 10.31 -73.81 -30.56
CA ARG A 338 9.12 -73.71 -29.69
C ARG A 338 7.90 -74.44 -30.25
N ASP A 339 7.76 -74.47 -31.57
CA ASP A 339 6.64 -75.11 -32.27
C ASP A 339 6.72 -76.65 -32.24
N LEU A 340 7.85 -77.22 -31.82
CA LEU A 340 8.02 -78.65 -31.61
C LEU A 340 7.57 -79.09 -30.21
N ILE A 341 7.76 -78.21 -29.20
CA ILE A 341 7.39 -78.48 -27.80
C ILE A 341 5.87 -78.36 -27.62
N ASP A 342 5.24 -77.36 -28.26
CA ASP A 342 3.78 -77.16 -28.15
C ASP A 342 2.98 -78.30 -28.80
N ARG A 343 3.46 -78.87 -29.92
CA ARG A 343 2.85 -80.06 -30.55
C ARG A 343 2.95 -81.34 -29.72
N ILE A 344 3.96 -81.47 -28.86
CA ILE A 344 4.15 -82.65 -27.98
C ILE A 344 3.20 -82.58 -26.76
N LEU A 345 2.75 -81.39 -26.38
CA LEU A 345 1.90 -81.15 -25.21
C LEU A 345 0.39 -81.20 -25.50
N GLU A 346 -0.05 -80.98 -26.75
CA GLU A 346 -1.47 -80.93 -27.11
C GLU A 346 -2.19 -82.30 -27.12
N GLY A 347 -1.46 -83.41 -27.04
CA GLY A 347 -2.03 -84.76 -27.22
C GLY A 347 -2.30 -85.59 -25.96
N ARG A 348 -2.05 -85.10 -24.74
CA ARG A 348 -1.90 -86.00 -23.58
C ARG A 348 -2.61 -85.70 -22.27
N TYR A 349 -3.66 -84.87 -22.23
CA TYR A 349 -4.54 -84.84 -21.04
C TYR A 349 -6.02 -84.62 -21.38
N PRO A 350 -6.94 -85.53 -20.99
CA PRO A 350 -8.36 -85.34 -21.19
C PRO A 350 -8.89 -84.26 -20.24
N LYS A 351 -9.69 -83.33 -20.79
CA LYS A 351 -10.38 -82.26 -20.04
C LYS A 351 -11.31 -82.86 -18.99
N ILE A 352 -10.91 -82.80 -17.72
CA ILE A 352 -11.84 -82.99 -16.60
C ILE A 352 -12.59 -81.68 -16.43
N ASN A 353 -13.89 -81.76 -16.67
CA ASN A 353 -14.80 -80.65 -16.59
C ASN A 353 -15.58 -80.72 -15.26
N GLN A 354 -15.56 -79.58 -14.57
CA GLN A 354 -16.62 -79.01 -13.75
C GLN A 354 -16.75 -79.48 -12.29
N ILE A 355 -17.12 -78.54 -11.41
CA ILE A 355 -18.50 -78.36 -10.93
C ILE A 355 -18.53 -77.36 -9.74
N PHE A 356 -17.40 -77.02 -9.09
CA PHE A 356 -17.37 -76.25 -7.82
C PHE A 356 -16.43 -75.03 -7.72
N ASP A 357 -16.23 -74.26 -8.80
CA ASP A 357 -15.54 -72.97 -8.67
C ASP A 357 -16.55 -71.82 -8.62
N GLU A 358 -16.81 -71.27 -7.43
CA GLU A 358 -17.47 -69.97 -7.29
C GLU A 358 -16.61 -68.88 -7.94
N PRO A 359 -17.19 -67.90 -8.65
CA PRO A 359 -16.41 -66.83 -9.24
C PRO A 359 -15.76 -66.01 -8.12
N THR A 360 -14.44 -66.12 -7.99
CA THR A 360 -13.65 -65.36 -7.03
C THR A 360 -13.97 -63.86 -7.16
N LYS A 361 -14.67 -63.28 -6.16
CA LYS A 361 -14.81 -61.82 -6.04
C LYS A 361 -13.41 -61.23 -5.89
N THR A 362 -12.84 -60.74 -6.97
CA THR A 362 -11.56 -60.03 -6.93
C THR A 362 -11.73 -58.72 -6.19
N VAL A 363 -10.96 -58.53 -5.12
CA VAL A 363 -10.86 -57.24 -4.40
C VAL A 363 -10.44 -56.17 -5.41
N PRO A 364 -11.10 -55.00 -5.48
CA PRO A 364 -10.71 -53.95 -6.41
C PRO A 364 -9.29 -53.48 -6.09
N LEU A 365 -8.51 -53.22 -7.15
CA LEU A 365 -7.14 -52.73 -7.03
C LEU A 365 -7.10 -51.42 -6.21
N PRO A 366 -6.07 -51.21 -5.37
CA PRO A 366 -5.89 -49.96 -4.65
C PRO A 366 -5.92 -48.78 -5.62
N ARG A 367 -6.69 -47.73 -5.30
CA ARG A 367 -6.74 -46.52 -6.13
C ARG A 367 -5.33 -45.94 -6.29
N ARG A 368 -4.95 -45.58 -7.51
CA ARG A 368 -3.68 -44.89 -7.79
C ARG A 368 -3.69 -43.51 -7.13
N ASN A 369 -2.54 -43.07 -6.64
CA ASN A 369 -2.35 -41.72 -6.11
C ASN A 369 -2.47 -40.68 -7.25
N GLY A 370 -3.36 -39.71 -7.08
CA GLY A 370 -3.46 -38.55 -7.95
C GLY A 370 -3.01 -37.30 -7.20
N THR A 371 -2.23 -36.44 -7.85
CA THR A 371 -1.87 -35.12 -7.32
C THR A 371 -3.06 -34.18 -7.51
N ILE A 372 -3.65 -33.70 -6.43
CA ILE A 372 -4.71 -32.70 -6.48
C ILE A 372 -4.03 -31.33 -6.50
N ASN A 373 -4.20 -30.59 -7.58
CA ASN A 373 -3.79 -29.19 -7.62
C ASN A 373 -4.86 -28.38 -6.88
N VAL A 374 -4.52 -27.94 -5.66
CA VAL A 374 -5.35 -27.05 -4.86
C VAL A 374 -4.97 -25.61 -5.18
N THR A 375 -5.88 -24.87 -5.82
CA THR A 375 -5.76 -23.43 -6.01
C THR A 375 -6.65 -22.72 -5.00
N PHE A 376 -6.06 -21.88 -4.15
CA PHE A 376 -6.82 -21.06 -3.21
C PHE A 376 -7.44 -19.86 -3.92
N SER A 377 -8.70 -19.57 -3.61
CA SER A 377 -9.35 -18.35 -4.05
C SER A 377 -8.73 -17.14 -3.36
N GLU A 378 -8.35 -16.11 -4.11
CA GLU A 378 -7.90 -14.85 -3.52
C GLU A 378 -9.04 -14.23 -2.72
N ARG A 379 -8.77 -13.84 -1.48
CA ARG A 379 -9.77 -13.25 -0.58
C ARG A 379 -9.25 -11.96 0.03
N ALA A 380 -10.02 -10.88 -0.17
CA ALA A 380 -9.70 -9.55 0.34
C ALA A 380 -10.10 -9.37 1.82
N PHE A 381 -11.13 -10.08 2.28
CA PHE A 381 -11.59 -10.00 3.66
C PHE A 381 -10.69 -10.83 4.57
N PRO A 382 -10.18 -10.28 5.70
CA PRO A 382 -9.32 -11.00 6.62
C PRO A 382 -9.96 -12.32 7.08
N THR A 383 -11.30 -12.37 7.24
CA THR A 383 -12.19 -13.47 7.73
C THR A 383 -11.45 -14.71 8.17
N PRO A 384 -11.76 -15.99 7.87
CA PRO A 384 -12.01 -16.62 6.57
C PRO A 384 -13.49 -16.76 6.19
N ALA A 385 -13.77 -17.25 4.97
CA ALA A 385 -15.15 -17.36 4.45
C ALA A 385 -16.08 -18.25 5.28
N ARG A 386 -15.51 -19.26 5.97
CA ARG A 386 -16.26 -20.15 6.88
C ARG A 386 -16.83 -19.41 8.09
N GLU A 387 -16.15 -18.34 8.52
CA GLU A 387 -16.41 -17.66 9.79
C GLU A 387 -17.12 -16.31 9.60
N SER A 388 -17.12 -15.77 8.39
CA SER A 388 -17.71 -14.47 8.08
C SER A 388 -19.12 -14.59 7.52
N SER A 389 -20.04 -13.75 8.00
CA SER A 389 -21.32 -13.55 7.32
C SER A 389 -21.15 -12.69 6.07
N PHE A 390 -21.94 -12.95 5.03
CA PHE A 390 -21.99 -12.13 3.81
C PHE A 390 -22.26 -10.65 4.13
N ILE A 391 -23.11 -10.39 5.12
CA ILE A 391 -23.48 -9.02 5.52
C ILE A 391 -22.27 -8.30 6.14
N GLU A 392 -21.52 -8.98 7.01
CA GLU A 392 -20.33 -8.42 7.66
C GLU A 392 -19.22 -8.11 6.64
N GLU A 393 -19.04 -9.01 5.66
CA GLU A 393 -18.08 -8.80 4.56
C GLU A 393 -18.48 -7.58 3.71
N GLN A 394 -19.77 -7.44 3.38
CA GLN A 394 -20.27 -6.30 2.61
C GLN A 394 -20.18 -4.98 3.38
N GLU A 395 -20.48 -4.97 4.67
CA GLU A 395 -20.30 -3.79 5.53
C GLU A 395 -18.84 -3.36 5.63
N TRP A 396 -17.92 -4.31 5.75
CA TRP A 396 -16.50 -4.00 5.80
C TRP A 396 -15.98 -3.43 4.48
N LEU A 397 -16.40 -3.98 3.35
CA LEU A 397 -16.09 -3.43 2.03
C LEU A 397 -16.65 -2.03 1.88
N SER A 398 -17.89 -1.80 2.34
CA SER A 398 -18.53 -0.47 2.35
C SER A 398 -17.74 0.54 3.19
N LYS A 399 -17.31 0.14 4.41
CA LYS A 399 -16.49 0.98 5.29
C LYS A 399 -15.13 1.30 4.67
N GLN A 400 -14.49 0.34 3.99
CA GLN A 400 -13.25 0.60 3.26
C GLN A 400 -13.45 1.57 2.10
N ALA A 401 -14.49 1.37 1.28
CA ALA A 401 -14.81 2.27 0.19
C ALA A 401 -15.10 3.69 0.70
N GLU A 402 -15.85 3.83 1.80
CA GLU A 402 -16.11 5.13 2.42
C GLU A 402 -14.81 5.80 2.94
N ALA A 403 -13.92 5.03 3.55
CA ALA A 403 -12.62 5.52 3.99
C ALA A 403 -11.75 5.99 2.80
N ARG A 404 -11.68 5.19 1.72
CA ARG A 404 -10.95 5.56 0.49
C ARG A 404 -11.52 6.81 -0.15
N ARG A 405 -12.84 6.95 -0.23
CA ARG A 405 -13.53 8.15 -0.73
C ARG A 405 -13.19 9.42 0.06
N LYS A 406 -12.95 9.32 1.38
CA LYS A 406 -12.50 10.47 2.20
C LYS A 406 -11.08 10.90 1.84
N THR A 407 -10.22 9.95 1.44
CA THR A 407 -8.81 10.20 1.15
C THR A 407 -8.52 10.59 -0.31
N GLY A 408 -9.35 10.16 -1.27
CA GLY A 408 -9.12 10.42 -2.68
C GLY A 408 -10.21 9.89 -3.61
N PHE A 409 -9.89 9.85 -4.91
CA PHE A 409 -10.77 9.31 -5.95
C PHE A 409 -10.28 7.92 -6.37
N VAL A 410 -11.05 6.89 -6.03
CA VAL A 410 -10.84 5.49 -6.44
C VAL A 410 -11.98 5.11 -7.36
N ALA A 411 -11.66 4.55 -8.51
CA ALA A 411 -12.63 4.36 -9.58
C ALA A 411 -13.55 3.16 -9.37
N GLU A 412 -13.03 2.15 -8.71
CA GLU A 412 -13.71 0.90 -8.38
C GLU A 412 -14.81 1.13 -7.34
N ASP A 413 -14.71 2.21 -6.58
CA ASP A 413 -15.64 2.57 -5.52
C ASP A 413 -16.80 3.46 -6.01
N LEU A 414 -16.99 3.68 -7.32
CA LEU A 414 -18.09 4.53 -7.83
C LEU A 414 -19.44 3.81 -7.84
N ARG A 415 -20.47 4.50 -7.34
CA ARG A 415 -21.86 4.03 -7.48
C ARG A 415 -22.34 4.14 -8.93
N PRO A 416 -23.35 3.37 -9.36
CA PRO A 416 -23.90 3.49 -10.70
C PRO A 416 -24.32 4.91 -11.07
N GLU A 417 -24.88 5.67 -10.12
CA GLU A 417 -25.29 7.07 -10.35
C GLU A 417 -24.09 8.02 -10.52
N GLU A 418 -22.91 7.63 -10.04
CA GLU A 418 -21.68 8.43 -10.11
C GLU A 418 -20.89 8.15 -11.40
N GLN A 419 -21.31 7.17 -12.20
CA GLN A 419 -20.66 6.82 -13.46
C GLN A 419 -21.06 7.74 -14.63
N ASP A 420 -21.95 8.70 -14.41
CA ASP A 420 -22.31 9.67 -15.42
C ASP A 420 -21.10 10.55 -15.81
N PRO A 421 -20.77 10.69 -17.11
CA PRO A 421 -19.63 11.51 -17.55
C PRO A 421 -19.71 12.96 -17.08
N GLN A 422 -20.93 13.50 -16.96
CA GLN A 422 -21.17 14.85 -16.47
C GLN A 422 -20.87 14.96 -14.97
N TRP A 423 -21.30 13.98 -14.17
CA TRP A 423 -20.98 13.90 -12.75
C TRP A 423 -19.48 13.80 -12.52
N LEU A 424 -18.79 12.94 -13.29
CA LEU A 424 -17.33 12.78 -13.23
C LEU A 424 -16.58 14.06 -13.59
N LYS A 425 -17.09 14.84 -14.55
CA LYS A 425 -16.56 16.15 -14.91
C LYS A 425 -16.67 17.12 -13.73
N ASP A 426 -17.86 17.22 -13.14
CA ASP A 426 -18.12 18.15 -12.05
C ASP A 426 -17.34 17.74 -10.78
N LYS A 427 -17.19 16.44 -10.52
CA LYS A 427 -16.35 15.91 -9.44
C LYS A 427 -14.87 16.22 -9.64
N GLY A 428 -14.38 16.08 -10.87
CA GLY A 428 -13.03 16.49 -11.24
C GLY A 428 -12.81 18.00 -11.05
N ASP A 429 -13.81 18.83 -11.37
CA ASP A 429 -13.77 20.28 -11.18
C ASP A 429 -13.66 20.64 -9.69
N ASP A 430 -14.36 19.92 -8.82
CA ASP A 430 -14.25 20.09 -7.36
C ASP A 430 -12.86 19.74 -6.84
N PHE A 431 -12.26 18.63 -7.30
CA PHE A 431 -10.88 18.28 -6.95
C PHE A 431 -9.88 19.30 -7.48
N PHE A 432 -10.10 19.83 -8.68
CA PHE A 432 -9.25 20.87 -9.28
C PHE A 432 -9.30 22.16 -8.45
N LYS A 433 -10.49 22.60 -8.02
CA LYS A 433 -10.66 23.75 -7.12
C LYS A 433 -10.02 23.53 -5.76
N ALA A 434 -10.05 22.30 -5.24
CA ALA A 434 -9.38 21.91 -4.00
C ALA A 434 -7.85 21.82 -4.12
N GLY A 435 -7.28 22.02 -5.33
CA GLY A 435 -5.84 21.90 -5.59
C GLY A 435 -5.32 20.47 -5.68
N ASN A 436 -6.19 19.46 -5.60
CA ASN A 436 -5.81 18.06 -5.76
C ASN A 436 -5.87 17.65 -7.24
N TYR A 437 -4.84 18.03 -7.99
CA TYR A 437 -4.78 17.78 -9.43
C TYR A 437 -4.68 16.30 -9.80
N LEU A 438 -4.07 15.46 -8.96
CA LEU A 438 -3.95 14.00 -9.21
C LEU A 438 -5.33 13.33 -9.15
N ALA A 439 -6.12 13.63 -8.11
CA ALA A 439 -7.49 13.12 -8.01
C ALA A 439 -8.37 13.64 -9.15
N ALA A 440 -8.21 14.91 -9.54
CA ALA A 440 -8.92 15.49 -10.69
C ALA A 440 -8.59 14.75 -12.00
N ILE A 441 -7.31 14.46 -12.27
CA ILE A 441 -6.90 13.68 -13.45
C ILE A 441 -7.52 12.28 -13.45
N SER A 442 -7.57 11.61 -12.29
CA SER A 442 -8.19 10.30 -12.16
C SER A 442 -9.69 10.35 -12.50
N ALA A 443 -10.42 11.32 -11.93
CA ALA A 443 -11.84 11.54 -12.21
C ALA A 443 -12.11 11.82 -13.69
N TYR A 444 -11.36 12.75 -14.31
CA TYR A 444 -11.51 13.04 -15.74
C TYR A 444 -11.14 11.84 -16.62
N THR A 445 -10.10 11.09 -16.25
CA THR A 445 -9.69 9.90 -17.01
C THR A 445 -10.76 8.83 -16.97
N HIS A 446 -11.43 8.64 -15.83
CA HIS A 446 -12.60 7.78 -15.75
C HIS A 446 -13.78 8.30 -16.58
N GLY A 447 -14.06 9.60 -16.54
CA GLY A 447 -15.07 10.20 -17.41
C GLY A 447 -14.79 9.95 -18.90
N ILE A 448 -13.52 10.01 -19.30
CA ILE A 448 -13.08 9.78 -20.69
C ILE A 448 -13.22 8.31 -21.10
N LYS A 449 -12.96 7.37 -20.17
CA LYS A 449 -13.20 5.94 -20.42
C LYS A 449 -14.68 5.66 -20.73
N ILE A 450 -15.59 6.38 -20.08
CA ILE A 450 -17.04 6.22 -20.26
C ILE A 450 -17.51 6.99 -21.51
N SER A 451 -17.10 8.25 -21.67
CA SER A 451 -17.42 9.08 -22.82
C SER A 451 -16.17 9.71 -23.43
N ASN A 452 -15.68 9.08 -24.51
CA ASN A 452 -14.50 9.54 -25.23
C ASN A 452 -14.76 10.75 -26.15
N LYS A 453 -16.03 11.12 -26.38
CA LYS A 453 -16.43 12.24 -27.26
C LYS A 453 -16.59 13.56 -26.51
N MET A 454 -16.60 13.54 -25.18
CA MET A 454 -16.82 14.75 -24.38
C MET A 454 -15.54 15.57 -24.26
N ALA A 455 -15.39 16.56 -25.17
CA ALA A 455 -14.21 17.42 -25.22
C ALA A 455 -13.93 18.19 -23.92
N ALA A 456 -14.96 18.53 -23.14
CA ALA A 456 -14.82 19.24 -21.86
C ALA A 456 -13.93 18.49 -20.85
N LEU A 457 -13.98 17.16 -20.81
CA LEU A 457 -13.14 16.35 -19.92
C LEU A 457 -11.65 16.49 -20.26
N TYR A 458 -11.30 16.44 -21.54
CA TYR A 458 -9.93 16.63 -22.00
C TYR A 458 -9.44 18.08 -21.78
N VAL A 459 -10.32 19.08 -21.93
CA VAL A 459 -9.99 20.49 -21.61
C VAL A 459 -9.65 20.66 -20.13
N ASN A 460 -10.39 20.02 -19.23
CA ASN A 460 -10.15 20.16 -17.80
C ASN A 460 -8.99 19.27 -17.34
N ARG A 461 -8.82 18.07 -17.93
CA ARG A 461 -7.67 17.20 -17.66
C ARG A 461 -6.36 17.81 -18.13
N SER A 462 -6.31 18.44 -19.30
CA SER A 462 -5.12 19.18 -19.76
C SER A 462 -4.76 20.33 -18.81
N ALA A 463 -5.76 21.01 -18.22
CA ALA A 463 -5.51 22.03 -17.20
C ALA A 463 -4.83 21.44 -15.95
N ALA A 464 -5.30 20.29 -15.48
CA ALA A 464 -4.72 19.57 -14.35
C ALA A 464 -3.30 19.06 -14.65
N HIS A 465 -3.07 18.53 -15.87
CA HIS A 465 -1.73 18.12 -16.31
C HIS A 465 -0.77 19.31 -16.38
N TYR A 466 -1.22 20.46 -16.91
CA TYR A 466 -0.40 21.67 -16.96
C TYR A 466 -0.02 22.17 -15.56
N ALA A 467 -0.96 22.16 -14.61
CA ALA A 467 -0.72 22.55 -13.23
C ALA A 467 0.30 21.64 -12.51
N LEU A 468 0.32 20.34 -12.84
CA LEU A 468 1.32 19.39 -12.32
C LEU A 468 2.66 19.41 -13.06
N GLY A 469 2.81 20.21 -14.13
CA GLY A 469 4.03 20.20 -14.97
C GLY A 469 4.13 19.02 -15.95
N ASN A 470 3.05 18.25 -16.13
CA ASN A 470 2.98 17.15 -17.09
C ASN A 470 2.70 17.68 -18.52
N TYR A 471 3.66 18.41 -19.09
CA TYR A 471 3.47 19.16 -20.33
C TYR A 471 3.19 18.29 -21.56
N TYR A 472 3.85 17.14 -21.72
CA TYR A 472 3.59 16.23 -22.85
C TYR A 472 2.14 15.74 -22.87
N ARG A 473 1.63 15.20 -21.74
CA ARG A 473 0.24 14.75 -21.62
C ARG A 473 -0.77 15.90 -21.80
N CYS A 474 -0.41 17.10 -21.36
CA CYS A 474 -1.22 18.29 -21.61
C CYS A 474 -1.34 18.61 -23.11
N ILE A 475 -0.25 18.47 -23.87
CA ILE A 475 -0.24 18.71 -25.32
C ILE A 475 -1.09 17.68 -26.05
N ASP A 476 -1.00 16.41 -25.66
CA ASP A 476 -1.80 15.32 -26.24
C ASP A 476 -3.30 15.57 -26.01
N ASP A 477 -3.69 15.89 -24.77
CA ASP A 477 -5.08 16.20 -24.44
C ASP A 477 -5.60 17.43 -25.19
N CYS A 478 -4.81 18.50 -25.26
CA CYS A 478 -5.19 19.69 -26.03
C CYS A 478 -5.34 19.38 -27.53
N SER A 479 -4.47 18.56 -28.09
CA SER A 479 -4.54 18.16 -29.50
C SER A 479 -5.79 17.31 -29.75
N LYS A 480 -6.13 16.40 -28.81
CA LYS A 480 -7.35 15.61 -28.91
C LYS A 480 -8.62 16.45 -28.83
N VAL A 481 -8.62 17.50 -28.01
CA VAL A 481 -9.74 18.46 -27.97
C VAL A 481 -9.93 19.14 -29.32
N LEU A 482 -8.84 19.58 -29.96
CA LEU A 482 -8.91 20.28 -31.24
C LEU A 482 -9.45 19.36 -32.35
N GLU A 483 -9.10 18.07 -32.35
CA GLU A 483 -9.70 17.06 -33.24
C GLU A 483 -11.21 16.87 -32.97
N LEU A 484 -11.61 16.78 -31.70
CA LEU A 484 -13.01 16.58 -31.32
C LEU A 484 -13.89 17.81 -31.58
N MET A 485 -13.29 19.00 -31.68
CA MET A 485 -13.98 20.28 -31.91
C MET A 485 -14.05 20.65 -33.40
N GLU A 486 -14.00 19.66 -34.29
CA GLU A 486 -14.31 19.82 -35.71
C GLU A 486 -15.78 19.43 -35.98
N PRO A 487 -16.57 20.26 -36.70
CA PRO A 487 -16.21 21.50 -37.37
C PRO A 487 -16.06 22.71 -36.44
N LYS A 488 -15.25 23.69 -36.86
CA LYS A 488 -15.04 24.96 -36.16
C LYS A 488 -16.34 25.77 -36.16
N CYS A 489 -16.92 26.02 -34.98
CA CYS A 489 -18.14 26.83 -34.82
C CYS A 489 -17.92 27.93 -33.77
N GLU A 490 -18.88 28.85 -33.65
CA GLU A 490 -18.76 29.96 -32.68
C GLU A 490 -18.90 29.44 -31.23
N SER A 491 -19.72 28.42 -31.00
CA SER A 491 -19.93 27.85 -29.66
C SER A 491 -18.67 27.17 -29.09
N ASN A 492 -17.84 26.56 -29.93
CA ASN A 492 -16.59 25.91 -29.50
C ASN A 492 -15.36 26.83 -29.56
N LYS A 493 -15.51 28.08 -30.03
CA LYS A 493 -14.41 29.04 -30.23
C LYS A 493 -13.62 29.32 -28.94
N VAL A 494 -14.32 29.56 -27.83
CA VAL A 494 -13.68 29.86 -26.53
C VAL A 494 -12.86 28.67 -26.03
N SER A 495 -13.39 27.46 -26.15
CA SER A 495 -12.69 26.24 -25.72
C SER A 495 -11.49 25.93 -26.62
N ARG A 496 -11.60 26.16 -27.93
CA ARG A 496 -10.47 26.06 -28.86
C ARG A 496 -9.38 27.08 -28.54
N ALA A 497 -9.74 28.33 -28.28
CA ALA A 497 -8.79 29.37 -27.86
C ALA A 497 -8.03 28.96 -26.58
N ARG A 498 -8.75 28.44 -25.58
CA ARG A 498 -8.16 27.94 -24.33
C ARG A 498 -7.20 26.77 -24.55
N CYS A 499 -7.52 25.86 -25.47
CA CYS A 499 -6.65 24.72 -25.80
C CYS A 499 -5.38 25.17 -26.52
N HIS A 500 -5.49 26.03 -27.52
CA HIS A 500 -4.34 26.61 -28.21
C HIS A 500 -3.44 27.37 -27.23
N ALA A 501 -4.02 28.19 -26.34
CA ALA A 501 -3.26 28.93 -25.34
C ALA A 501 -2.49 27.98 -24.40
N ARG A 502 -3.15 26.95 -23.87
CA ARG A 502 -2.52 25.99 -22.95
C ARG A 502 -1.47 25.11 -23.63
N ARG A 503 -1.74 24.66 -24.87
CA ARG A 503 -0.80 23.89 -25.67
C ARG A 503 0.45 24.72 -26.00
N GLY A 504 0.26 25.98 -26.39
CA GLY A 504 1.34 26.92 -26.65
C GLY A 504 2.19 27.19 -25.40
N ALA A 505 1.55 27.43 -24.26
CA ALA A 505 2.24 27.61 -22.98
C ALA A 505 3.03 26.35 -22.56
N ALA A 506 2.46 25.15 -22.73
CA ALA A 506 3.15 23.89 -22.46
C ALA A 506 4.38 23.69 -23.36
N LEU A 507 4.27 23.99 -24.65
CA LEU A 507 5.39 23.95 -25.60
C LEU A 507 6.51 24.92 -25.22
N CYS A 508 6.17 26.12 -24.77
CA CYS A 508 7.16 27.09 -24.30
C CYS A 508 7.91 26.56 -23.06
N LYS A 509 7.21 25.89 -22.14
CA LYS A 509 7.82 25.26 -20.96
C LYS A 509 8.71 24.07 -21.31
N LEU A 510 8.45 23.38 -22.42
CA LEU A 510 9.30 22.33 -22.99
C LEU A 510 10.45 22.88 -23.87
N SER A 511 10.73 24.18 -23.82
CA SER A 511 11.79 24.84 -24.61
C SER A 511 11.60 24.76 -26.13
N ALA A 512 10.35 24.68 -26.61
CA ALA A 512 9.99 24.77 -28.02
C ALA A 512 9.21 26.09 -28.33
N PRO A 513 9.85 27.27 -28.20
CA PRO A 513 9.16 28.55 -28.26
C PRO A 513 8.61 28.90 -29.65
N GLN A 514 9.23 28.43 -30.74
CA GLN A 514 8.76 28.70 -32.10
C GLN A 514 7.33 28.16 -32.33
N HIS A 515 7.09 26.91 -31.94
CA HIS A 515 5.78 26.27 -32.01
C HIS A 515 4.82 26.87 -30.97
N GLY A 516 5.32 27.14 -29.75
CA GLY A 516 4.51 27.69 -28.67
C GLY A 516 3.96 29.09 -28.96
N ILE A 517 4.76 29.98 -29.55
CA ILE A 517 4.34 31.33 -29.95
C ILE A 517 3.29 31.26 -31.06
N SER A 518 3.49 30.41 -32.07
CA SER A 518 2.50 30.22 -33.15
C SER A 518 1.13 29.80 -32.61
N GLU A 519 1.11 28.91 -31.62
CA GLU A 519 -0.12 28.47 -30.94
C GLU A 519 -0.76 29.58 -30.10
N LEU A 520 0.03 30.38 -29.37
CA LEU A 520 -0.48 31.53 -28.61
C LEU A 520 -1.06 32.62 -29.53
N GLU A 521 -0.42 32.88 -30.68
CA GLU A 521 -0.93 33.78 -31.71
C GLU A 521 -2.22 33.26 -32.33
N ALA A 522 -2.32 31.94 -32.58
CA ALA A 522 -3.56 31.31 -33.01
C ALA A 522 -4.69 31.45 -31.96
N ALA A 523 -4.36 31.31 -30.68
CA ALA A 523 -5.31 31.52 -29.59
C ALA A 523 -5.81 32.97 -29.54
N LEU A 524 -4.92 33.95 -29.73
CA LEU A 524 -5.27 35.38 -29.74
C LEU A 524 -6.13 35.77 -30.95
N LYS A 525 -5.94 35.13 -32.11
CA LYS A 525 -6.84 35.29 -33.27
C LYS A 525 -8.28 34.83 -32.96
N LEU A 526 -8.43 33.80 -32.11
CA LEU A 526 -9.74 33.30 -31.70
C LEU A 526 -10.37 34.14 -30.58
N ASP A 527 -9.58 34.60 -29.61
CA ASP A 527 -10.04 35.42 -28.50
C ASP A 527 -9.12 36.65 -28.29
N PRO A 528 -9.31 37.74 -29.07
CA PRO A 528 -8.43 38.90 -29.05
C PRO A 528 -8.46 39.69 -27.73
N ASN A 529 -9.57 39.60 -26.99
CA ASN A 529 -9.78 40.40 -25.77
C ASN A 529 -9.13 39.78 -24.52
N ASN A 530 -8.52 38.60 -24.65
CA ASN A 530 -7.98 37.86 -23.51
C ASN A 530 -6.61 38.40 -23.07
N LYS A 531 -6.62 39.22 -22.01
CA LYS A 531 -5.40 39.82 -21.42
C LYS A 531 -4.39 38.77 -20.94
N SER A 532 -4.85 37.59 -20.49
CA SER A 532 -3.96 36.53 -20.02
C SER A 532 -3.08 36.00 -21.15
N ILE A 533 -3.67 35.72 -22.31
CA ILE A 533 -2.95 35.19 -23.48
C ILE A 533 -1.98 36.24 -24.03
N GLN A 534 -2.40 37.51 -24.07
CA GLN A 534 -1.53 38.62 -24.48
C GLN A 534 -0.29 38.75 -23.58
N HIS A 535 -0.50 38.67 -22.26
CA HIS A 535 0.58 38.70 -21.29
C HIS A 535 1.52 37.49 -21.44
N ASP A 536 0.98 36.27 -21.57
CA ASP A 536 1.77 35.05 -21.74
C ASP A 536 2.61 35.12 -23.03
N LEU A 537 2.03 35.61 -24.13
CA LEU A 537 2.74 35.79 -25.39
C LEU A 537 3.86 36.84 -25.28
N TYR A 538 3.60 37.98 -24.63
CA TYR A 538 4.62 38.99 -24.39
C TYR A 538 5.76 38.44 -23.52
N ALA A 539 5.43 37.76 -22.41
CA ALA A 539 6.40 37.16 -21.51
C ALA A 539 7.29 36.13 -22.21
N VAL A 540 6.72 35.28 -23.06
CA VAL A 540 7.47 34.29 -23.85
C VAL A 540 8.39 34.98 -24.86
N LYS A 541 7.90 35.99 -25.61
CA LYS A 541 8.73 36.73 -26.58
C LYS A 541 9.91 37.42 -25.90
N GLN A 542 9.68 38.04 -24.73
CA GLN A 542 10.74 38.64 -23.93
C GLN A 542 11.74 37.60 -23.41
N TYR A 543 11.27 36.50 -22.83
CA TYR A 543 12.14 35.49 -22.22
C TYR A 543 13.10 34.85 -23.24
N PHE A 544 12.62 34.61 -24.46
CA PHE A 544 13.43 34.01 -25.52
C PHE A 544 14.13 35.03 -26.44
N ASN A 545 14.04 36.33 -26.16
CA ASN A 545 14.62 37.42 -26.97
C ASN A 545 14.28 37.33 -28.47
N ILE A 546 13.09 36.83 -28.79
CA ILE A 546 12.63 36.70 -30.18
C ILE A 546 12.11 38.08 -30.60
N LYS A 547 12.90 38.81 -31.40
CA LYS A 547 12.50 40.11 -31.97
C LYS A 547 11.37 39.90 -32.98
N GLU A 548 10.45 40.87 -33.01
CA GLU A 548 9.26 40.91 -33.89
C GLU A 548 9.58 40.77 -35.38
#